data_AF-L7T0U0-F1
#
_entry.id   AF-L7T0U0-F1
#
_cell.length_a   1.000
_cell.length_b   1.000
_cell.length_c   1.000
_cell.angle_alpha   90.00
_cell.angle_beta   90.00
_cell.angle_gamma   90.00
#
_symmetry.space_group_name_H-M   'P 1'
#
loop_
_entity.id
_entity.type
_entity.pdbx_description
1 polymer ?
#
loop_
_entity_poly.entity_id
_entity_poly.type
_entity_poly.pdbx_seq_one_letter_code
_entity_poly.pdbx_strand_id
1 'polypeptide(L)'
;QSNYGSQQRYNVKPRQPEYKCIEGNRQYDCVFYDVHIDKQTQDVYFGFEDITLNNQKNVTFKNSTMRKLPAALLASFRQVELLNLNDLQIEEIDTNAFAYAHTIQK
;
A
#
# COMPACT_ATOMS: atom_id res chain seq x y z
N GLN A 1 -30.36 -27.66 -32.71
CA GLN A 1 -30.54 -27.39 -31.26
C GLN A 1 -29.50 -26.36 -30.86
N SER A 2 -29.98 -25.18 -30.48
CA SER A 2 -29.18 -24.01 -30.11
C SER A 2 -28.63 -24.14 -28.69
N ASN A 3 -27.38 -23.77 -28.46
CA ASN A 3 -26.89 -23.38 -27.13
C ASN A 3 -25.75 -22.38 -27.28
N TYR A 4 -26.10 -21.16 -27.70
CA TYR A 4 -25.22 -20.00 -27.55
C TYR A 4 -25.33 -19.53 -26.09
N GLY A 5 -24.35 -19.93 -25.27
CA GLY A 5 -24.18 -19.41 -23.92
C GLY A 5 -23.91 -17.91 -23.99
N SER A 6 -24.85 -17.13 -23.44
CA SER A 6 -24.74 -15.69 -23.26
C SER A 6 -23.54 -15.36 -22.37
N GLN A 7 -22.47 -14.83 -22.97
CA GLN A 7 -21.37 -14.19 -22.26
C GLN A 7 -21.90 -12.92 -21.57
N GLN A 8 -22.22 -13.02 -20.28
CA GLN A 8 -22.41 -11.84 -19.45
C GLN A 8 -21.05 -11.14 -19.34
N ARG A 9 -20.89 -10.04 -20.08
CA ARG A 9 -19.77 -9.12 -19.91
C ARG A 9 -19.95 -8.40 -18.58
N TYR A 10 -19.43 -9.01 -17.51
CA TYR A 10 -19.22 -8.27 -16.27
C TYR A 10 -18.25 -7.13 -16.58
N ASN A 11 -18.71 -5.88 -16.44
CA ASN A 11 -17.83 -4.72 -16.38
C ASN A 11 -16.98 -4.84 -15.11
N VAL A 12 -15.89 -5.60 -15.18
CA VAL A 12 -14.89 -5.65 -14.12
C VAL A 12 -14.19 -4.29 -14.18
N LYS A 13 -14.53 -3.38 -13.24
CA LYS A 13 -13.70 -2.20 -12.99
C LYS A 13 -12.25 -2.68 -12.84
N PRO A 14 -11.25 -2.02 -13.44
CA PRO A 14 -9.86 -2.35 -13.20
C PRO A 14 -9.65 -2.43 -11.69
N ARG A 15 -9.20 -3.58 -11.18
CA ARG A 15 -8.82 -3.69 -9.77
C ARG A 15 -7.69 -2.69 -9.56
N GLN A 16 -7.96 -1.65 -8.80
CA GLN A 16 -6.92 -0.73 -8.35
C GLN A 16 -5.86 -1.54 -7.56
N PRO A 17 -4.58 -1.17 -7.67
CA PRO A 17 -3.52 -1.92 -7.00
C PRO A 17 -3.71 -1.86 -5.48
N GLU A 18 -3.93 -3.04 -4.88
CA GLU A 18 -4.03 -3.26 -3.44
C GLU A 18 -2.79 -4.03 -2.98
N TYR A 19 -1.98 -3.39 -2.14
CA TYR A 19 -0.76 -3.97 -1.59
C TYR A 19 -1.02 -4.42 -0.16
N LYS A 20 -0.80 -5.70 0.12
CA LYS A 20 -0.81 -6.24 1.48
C LYS A 20 0.59 -6.59 1.91
N CYS A 21 0.91 -6.31 3.16
CA CYS A 21 2.16 -6.75 3.72
C CYS A 21 2.04 -8.16 4.27
N ILE A 22 3.20 -8.79 4.38
CA ILE A 22 3.39 -10.09 5.00
C ILE A 22 4.20 -9.85 6.26
N GLU A 23 3.84 -10.52 7.35
CA GLU A 23 4.63 -10.47 8.60
C GLU A 23 6.05 -10.95 8.31
N GLY A 24 7.05 -10.10 8.59
CA GLY A 24 8.39 -10.30 8.05
C GLY A 24 9.49 -10.16 9.09
N ASN A 25 9.89 -11.28 9.68
CA ASN A 25 10.98 -11.40 10.66
C ASN A 25 10.73 -10.62 11.98
N ARG A 26 11.70 -10.69 12.91
CA ARG A 26 11.57 -10.11 14.27
C ARG A 26 11.60 -8.58 14.32
N GLN A 27 12.08 -7.91 13.27
CA GLN A 27 12.25 -6.46 13.24
C GLN A 27 11.04 -5.75 12.61
N TYR A 28 10.41 -6.35 11.60
CA TYR A 28 9.31 -5.75 10.85
C TYR A 28 8.07 -6.66 10.88
N ASP A 29 7.00 -6.23 11.55
CA ASP A 29 5.74 -6.97 11.55
C ASP A 29 4.93 -6.76 10.24
N CYS A 30 5.43 -5.90 9.33
CA CYS A 30 4.83 -5.64 8.02
C CYS A 30 5.90 -5.37 6.96
N VAL A 31 6.04 -6.29 6.01
CA VAL A 31 6.90 -6.14 4.84
C VAL A 31 6.06 -6.13 3.57
N PHE A 32 6.05 -5.02 2.86
CA PHE A 32 5.50 -4.92 1.51
C PHE A 32 6.51 -5.40 0.47
N TYR A 33 6.06 -6.19 -0.50
CA TYR A 33 6.89 -6.69 -1.60
C TYR A 33 6.38 -6.17 -2.94
N ASP A 34 7.30 -5.92 -3.86
CA ASP A 34 7.02 -5.62 -5.28
C ASP A 34 6.06 -4.43 -5.47
N VAL A 35 6.15 -3.41 -4.60
CA VAL A 35 5.36 -2.18 -4.70
C VAL A 35 6.05 -1.25 -5.69
N HIS A 36 5.39 -0.96 -6.81
CA HIS A 36 5.91 -0.07 -7.84
C HIS A 36 4.95 1.10 -8.07
N ILE A 37 5.33 2.27 -7.57
CA ILE A 37 4.58 3.52 -7.68
C ILE A 37 5.45 4.53 -8.40
N ASP A 38 5.00 4.99 -9.55
CA ASP A 38 5.60 6.11 -10.27
C ASP A 38 4.88 7.43 -9.97
N LYS A 39 5.28 8.53 -10.61
CA LYS A 39 4.68 9.85 -10.40
C LYS A 39 3.26 9.98 -10.98
N GLN A 40 2.88 9.10 -11.90
CA GLN A 40 1.60 9.12 -12.61
C GLN A 40 0.57 8.20 -11.97
N THR A 41 1.04 7.28 -11.12
CA THR A 41 0.21 6.30 -10.41
C THR A 41 -0.79 7.03 -9.52
N GLN A 42 -2.08 6.79 -9.79
CA GLN A 42 -3.20 7.29 -9.00
C GLN A 42 -3.85 6.13 -8.24
N ASP A 43 -4.55 6.46 -7.15
CA ASP A 43 -5.40 5.53 -6.38
C ASP A 43 -4.74 4.18 -6.06
N VAL A 44 -3.80 4.21 -5.11
CA VAL A 44 -3.16 3.01 -4.53
C VAL A 44 -3.76 2.70 -3.17
N TYR A 45 -3.89 1.41 -2.86
CA TYR A 45 -4.46 0.94 -1.60
C TYR A 45 -3.44 0.09 -0.85
N PHE A 46 -3.35 0.29 0.46
CA PHE A 46 -2.48 -0.46 1.35
C PHE A 46 -3.31 -1.16 2.43
N GLY A 47 -2.99 -2.43 2.68
CA GLY A 47 -3.59 -3.23 3.73
C GLY A 47 -5.05 -3.60 3.45
N PHE A 48 -5.85 -3.61 4.50
CA PHE A 48 -7.30 -3.80 4.46
C PHE A 48 -8.03 -2.47 4.46
N GLU A 49 -9.23 -2.45 3.87
CA GLU A 49 -10.14 -1.30 3.92
C GLU A 49 -10.56 -0.97 5.37
N ASP A 50 -10.78 -2.00 6.18
CA ASP A 50 -10.91 -1.85 7.62
C ASP A 50 -9.54 -1.53 8.23
N ILE A 51 -9.31 -0.25 8.49
CA ILE A 51 -8.05 0.28 9.06
C ILE A 51 -7.71 -0.32 10.42
N THR A 52 -8.67 -0.90 11.14
CA THR A 52 -8.40 -1.55 12.43
C THR A 52 -7.60 -2.83 12.29
N LEU A 53 -7.61 -3.44 11.10
CA LEU A 53 -6.82 -4.62 10.76
C LEU A 53 -5.38 -4.28 10.33
N ASN A 54 -5.08 -3.00 10.09
CA ASN A 54 -3.76 -2.50 9.71
C ASN A 54 -3.01 -1.99 10.95
N ASN A 55 -2.90 -2.86 11.97
CA ASN A 55 -2.36 -2.53 13.29
C ASN A 55 -0.84 -2.81 13.44
N GLN A 56 -0.15 -3.04 12.32
CA GLN A 56 1.28 -3.29 12.28
C GLN A 56 2.06 -2.02 12.63
N LYS A 57 3.16 -2.19 13.37
CA LYS A 57 3.92 -1.10 13.97
C LYS A 57 5.24 -0.83 13.26
N ASN A 58 5.85 -1.85 12.67
CA ASN A 58 7.17 -1.78 12.06
C ASN A 58 7.06 -2.15 10.58
N VAL A 59 6.99 -1.12 9.74
CA VAL A 59 6.71 -1.24 8.31
C VAL A 59 7.98 -1.04 7.49
N THR A 60 8.20 -1.92 6.52
CA THR A 60 9.25 -1.76 5.50
C THR A 60 8.82 -2.31 4.15
N PHE A 61 9.69 -2.13 3.16
CA PHE A 61 9.47 -2.48 1.77
C PHE A 61 10.67 -3.26 1.24
N LYS A 62 10.40 -4.29 0.43
CA LYS A 62 11.41 -5.08 -0.27
C LYS A 62 11.08 -5.15 -1.75
N ASN A 63 12.13 -5.13 -2.57
CA ASN A 63 12.03 -5.14 -4.03
C ASN A 63 11.01 -4.12 -4.57
N SER A 64 10.92 -2.96 -3.91
CA SER A 64 9.89 -1.95 -4.17
C SER A 64 10.53 -0.66 -4.66
N THR A 65 9.79 0.09 -5.47
CA THR A 65 10.18 1.42 -5.95
C THR A 65 8.99 2.36 -5.80
N MET A 66 9.18 3.49 -5.13
CA MET A 66 8.12 4.44 -4.84
C MET A 66 8.61 5.85 -5.14
N ARG A 67 8.41 6.31 -6.39
CA ARG A 67 8.83 7.65 -6.85
C ARG A 67 8.07 8.77 -6.15
N LYS A 68 6.81 8.50 -5.79
CA LYS A 68 5.96 9.38 -4.98
C LYS A 68 5.47 8.62 -3.76
N LEU A 69 5.75 9.12 -2.54
CA LEU A 69 5.21 8.57 -1.30
C LEU A 69 3.73 8.97 -1.16
N PRO A 70 2.77 8.05 -1.25
CA PRO A 70 1.35 8.38 -1.26
C PRO A 70 0.80 8.56 0.16
N ALA A 71 -0.20 9.45 0.31
CA ALA A 71 -0.98 9.59 1.55
C ALA A 71 -1.71 8.32 1.98
N ALA A 72 -2.04 7.44 1.02
CA ALA A 72 -2.75 6.19 1.28
C ALA A 72 -2.04 5.28 2.30
N LEU A 73 -0.70 5.28 2.35
CA LEU A 73 0.05 4.38 3.24
C LEU A 73 -0.28 4.63 4.71
N LEU A 74 -0.04 5.85 5.21
CA LEU A 74 -0.29 6.18 6.62
C LEU A 74 -1.75 6.54 6.89
N ALA A 75 -2.56 6.82 5.86
CA ALA A 75 -4.02 6.85 6.02
C ALA A 75 -4.60 5.47 6.41
N SER A 76 -4.01 4.39 5.87
CA SER A 76 -4.37 3.00 6.19
C SER A 76 -3.67 2.46 7.44
N PHE A 77 -2.38 2.75 7.63
CA PHE A 77 -1.56 2.25 8.74
C PHE A 77 -1.25 3.37 9.74
N ARG A 78 -2.16 3.59 10.72
CA ARG A 78 -2.08 4.73 11.66
C ARG A 78 -1.32 4.43 12.96
N GLN A 79 -0.90 3.19 13.14
CA GLN A 79 -0.22 2.71 14.36
C GLN A 79 1.27 2.44 14.14
N VAL A 80 1.82 2.90 13.00
CA VAL A 80 3.23 2.71 12.65
C VAL A 80 4.11 3.48 13.64
N GLU A 81 4.98 2.74 14.33
CA GLU A 81 5.99 3.28 15.24
C GLU A 81 7.34 3.42 14.52
N LEU A 82 7.67 2.49 13.62
CA LEU A 82 8.88 2.49 12.82
C LEU A 82 8.54 2.31 11.33
N LEU A 83 8.82 3.34 10.53
CA LEU A 83 8.62 3.33 9.08
C LEU A 83 9.97 3.41 8.35
N ASN A 84 10.38 2.30 7.72
CA ASN A 84 11.61 2.26 6.92
C ASN A 84 11.30 2.47 5.44
N LEU A 85 11.68 3.64 4.91
CA LEU A 85 11.52 4.05 3.51
C LEU A 85 12.86 4.08 2.74
N ASN A 86 13.90 3.43 3.26
CA ASN A 86 15.22 3.41 2.62
C ASN A 86 15.19 2.73 1.24
N ASP A 87 16.03 3.22 0.33
CA ASP A 87 16.24 2.69 -1.02
C ASP A 87 14.99 2.57 -1.92
N LEU A 88 13.93 3.33 -1.62
CA LEU A 88 12.70 3.36 -2.40
C LEU A 88 12.71 4.30 -3.61
N GLN A 89 13.78 5.07 -3.80
CA GLN A 89 13.90 6.06 -4.89
C GLN A 89 12.77 7.12 -4.84
N ILE A 90 12.40 7.54 -3.63
CA ILE A 90 11.40 8.60 -3.40
C ILE A 90 11.95 9.92 -3.94
N GLU A 91 11.17 10.55 -4.82
CA GLU A 91 11.45 11.86 -5.42
C GLU A 91 10.43 12.92 -4.97
N GLU A 92 9.19 12.50 -4.70
CA GLU A 92 8.10 13.35 -4.24
C GLU A 92 7.45 12.74 -3.01
N ILE A 93 7.08 13.60 -2.07
CA ILE A 93 6.27 13.23 -0.92
C ILE A 93 4.92 13.91 -1.10
N ASP A 94 3.84 13.13 -1.07
CA ASP A 94 2.49 13.70 -1.10
C ASP A 94 2.30 14.65 0.10
N THR A 95 1.64 15.79 -0.12
CA THR A 95 1.42 16.81 0.91
C THR A 95 0.81 16.24 2.20
N ASN A 96 -0.01 15.20 2.08
CA ASN A 96 -0.68 14.56 3.20
C ASN A 96 -0.09 13.19 3.58
N ALA A 97 1.09 12.83 3.05
CA ALA A 97 1.77 11.56 3.30
C ALA A 97 1.86 11.20 4.80
N PHE A 98 2.09 12.20 5.64
CA PHE A 98 2.32 12.05 7.08
C PHE A 98 1.17 12.60 7.95
N ALA A 99 0.00 12.89 7.38
CA ALA A 99 -1.11 13.49 8.12
C ALA A 99 -1.56 12.64 9.35
N TYR A 100 -1.39 11.32 9.28
CA TYR A 100 -1.77 10.36 10.32
C TYR A 100 -0.56 9.70 11.01
N ALA A 101 0.64 10.27 10.88
CA ALA A 101 1.89 9.71 11.37
C ALA A 101 2.15 9.93 12.88
N HIS A 102 1.11 10.01 13.71
CA HIS A 102 1.21 10.47 15.10
C HIS A 102 2.02 9.55 16.02
N THR A 103 2.18 8.28 15.62
CA THR A 103 2.81 7.22 16.40
C THR A 103 4.26 6.94 15.98
N ILE A 104 4.71 7.52 14.86
CA ILE A 104 6.09 7.33 14.36
C ILE A 104 7.07 7.96 15.34
N GLN A 105 8.05 7.17 15.77
CA GLN A 105 9.11 7.60 16.68
C GLN A 105 10.22 8.33 15.90
N LYS A 106 10.87 9.30 16.55
CA LYS A 106 12.00 10.07 15.99
C LYS A 106 13.33 9.37 16.19
#